data_AF-A0A6L6EZX0-F1
#
_entry.id   AF-A0A6L6EZX0-F1
#
_cell.length_a   1.000
_cell.length_b   1.000
_cell.length_c   1.000
_cell.angle_alpha   90.00
_cell.angle_beta   90.00
_cell.angle_gamma   90.00
#
_symmetry.space_group_name_H-M   'P 1'
#
loop_
_entity.id
_entity.type
_entity.pdbx_description
1 polymer ?
#
loop_
_entity_poly.entity_id
_entity_poly.type
_entity_poly.pdbx_seq_one_letter_code
_entity_poly.pdbx_strand_id
1 'polypeptide(L)' 'MEIKIGVQYSPREISLESEDKPADITAAVDTAIAKGSILKLTDDRGRTVIIPGDKITYVELGPASSRKVGFGH' A
#
# COMPACT_ATOMS: atom_id res chain seq x y z
N MET A 1 -1.24 -8.75 0.98
CA MET A 1 -2.43 -7.88 0.97
C MET A 1 -2.27 -6.91 -0.17
N GLU A 2 -3.33 -6.69 -0.96
CA GLU A 2 -3.28 -5.71 -2.04
C GLU A 2 -3.36 -4.29 -1.47
N ILE A 3 -2.48 -3.41 -1.93
CA ILE A 3 -2.45 -1.99 -1.59
C ILE A 3 -2.56 -1.19 -2.89
N LYS A 4 -3.48 -0.23 -2.90
CA LYS A 4 -3.78 0.63 -4.03
C LYS A 4 -3.64 2.08 -3.64
N ILE A 5 -2.90 2.86 -4.44
CA ILE A 5 -2.55 4.24 -4.11
C ILE A 5 -2.84 5.17 -5.28
N GLY A 6 -3.73 6.13 -5.03
CA GLY A 6 -3.95 7.26 -5.91
C GLY A 6 -2.89 8.35 -5.69
N VAL A 7 -2.36 8.89 -6.78
CA VAL A 7 -1.38 9.99 -6.75
C VAL A 7 -1.92 11.19 -7.53
N GLN A 8 -1.78 12.37 -6.96
CA GLN A 8 -2.18 13.63 -7.57
C GLN A 8 -1.46 13.82 -8.91
N TYR A 9 -2.19 14.25 -9.94
CA TYR A 9 -1.70 14.43 -11.31
C TYR A 9 -1.21 13.14 -12.02
N SER A 10 -1.45 11.96 -11.43
CA SER A 10 -1.24 10.68 -12.11
C SER A 10 -2.56 10.14 -12.65
N PRO A 11 -2.66 9.80 -13.95
CA PRO A 11 -3.85 9.15 -14.49
C PRO A 11 -3.94 7.66 -14.11
N ARG A 12 -2.86 7.10 -13.53
CA ARG A 12 -2.78 5.69 -13.14
C ARG A 12 -2.59 5.57 -11.63
N GLU A 13 -3.28 4.59 -11.05
CA GLU A 13 -3.05 4.14 -9.69
C GLU A 13 -1.78 3.27 -9.61
N ILE A 14 -1.15 3.26 -8.44
CA ILE A 14 -0.08 2.31 -8.11
C ILE A 14 -0.67 1.18 -7.28
N SER A 15 -0.52 -0.06 -7.75
CA SER A 15 -0.97 -1.26 -7.04
C SER A 15 0.21 -2.18 -6.71
N LEU A 16 0.27 -2.67 -5.48
CA LEU A 16 1.32 -3.56 -4.98
C LEU A 16 0.78 -4.56 -3.95
N GLU A 17 1.47 -5.68 -3.79
CA GLU A 17 1.15 -6.67 -2.77
C GLU A 17 2.20 -6.63 -1.65
N SER A 18 1.78 -6.33 -0.42
CA SER A 18 2.68 -6.34 0.74
C SER A 18 2.30 -7.47 1.72
N GLU A 19 3.30 -8.04 2.38
CA GLU A 19 3.14 -8.98 3.50
C GLU A 19 3.05 -8.27 4.86
N ASP A 20 3.23 -6.94 4.88
CA ASP A 20 3.13 -6.13 6.09
C ASP A 20 1.72 -6.14 6.68
N LYS A 21 1.63 -5.84 7.98
CA LYS A 21 0.35 -5.74 8.67
C LYS A 21 -0.37 -4.45 8.24
N PRO A 22 -1.71 -4.47 8.14
CA PRO A 22 -2.46 -3.27 7.72
C PRO A 22 -2.19 -2.07 8.64
N ALA A 23 -2.04 -2.31 9.95
CA ALA A 23 -1.74 -1.25 10.92
C ALA A 23 -0.39 -0.57 10.67
N ASP A 24 0.64 -1.33 10.27
CA ASP A 24 1.97 -0.79 9.99
C ASP A 24 1.95 0.08 8.73
N ILE A 25 1.21 -0.36 7.71
CA ILE A 25 0.98 0.43 6.49
C ILE A 25 0.21 1.72 6.79
N THR A 26 -0.89 1.64 7.54
CA THR A 26 -1.67 2.83 7.92
C THR A 26 -0.79 3.84 8.67
N ALA A 27 0.00 3.40 9.65
CA ALA A 27 0.89 4.28 10.40
C ALA A 27 1.96 4.94 9.52
N ALA A 28 2.50 4.22 8.53
CA ALA A 28 3.45 4.76 7.57
C ALA A 28 2.80 5.81 6.65
N VAL A 29 1.58 5.55 6.18
CA VAL A 29 0.79 6.48 5.37
C VAL A 29 0.47 7.75 6.17
N ASP A 30 -0.04 7.62 7.39
CA ASP A 30 -0.37 8.74 8.26
C ASP A 30 0.86 9.61 8.54
N THR A 31 2.00 8.98 8.80
CA THR A 31 3.27 9.69 9.01
C THR A 31 3.69 10.46 7.75
N ALA A 32 3.59 9.85 6.58
CA ALA A 32 3.96 10.49 5.31
C ALA A 32 3.08 11.70 5.02
N ILE A 33 1.76 11.58 5.22
CA ILE A 33 0.80 12.67 5.02
C ILE A 33 1.03 13.78 6.05
N ALA A 34 1.09 13.44 7.34
CA ALA A 34 1.19 14.44 8.41
C ALA A 34 2.50 15.25 8.35
N LYS A 35 3.60 14.62 7.94
CA LYS A 35 4.92 15.28 7.86
C LYS A 35 5.24 15.83 6.47
N GLY A 36 4.41 15.56 5.46
CA GLY A 36 4.77 15.78 4.06
C GLY A 36 6.02 15.00 3.64
N SER A 37 6.32 13.89 4.31
CA SER A 37 7.48 13.06 4.03
C SER A 37 7.16 12.01 2.97
N ILE A 38 8.19 11.28 2.51
CA ILE A 38 7.98 10.17 1.58
C ILE A 38 7.32 8.97 2.26
N LEU A 39 6.37 8.36 1.57
CA LEU A 39 5.91 7.00 1.81
C LEU A 39 6.76 6.05 0.98
N LYS A 40 7.39 5.07 1.62
CA LYS A 40 8.16 4.02 0.96
C LYS A 40 7.54 2.67 1.30
N LEU A 41 7.09 1.95 0.29
CA LEU A 41 6.53 0.60 0.42
C LEU A 41 7.34 -0.37 -0.42
N THR A 42 7.62 -1.54 0.12
CA THR A 42 8.26 -2.64 -0.61
C THR A 42 7.25 -3.75 -0.76
N ASP A 43 7.10 -4.26 -1.97
CA ASP A 43 6.23 -5.41 -2.23
C ASP A 43 6.93 -6.74 -1.95
N ASP A 44 6.15 -7.81 -1.94
CA ASP A 44 6.61 -9.19 -1.73
C ASP A 44 7.66 -9.68 -2.74
N ARG A 45 7.73 -9.03 -3.90
CA ARG A 45 8.70 -9.29 -4.98
C ARG A 45 9.94 -8.41 -4.88
N GLY A 46 10.08 -7.60 -3.83
CA GLY A 46 11.22 -6.72 -3.59
C GLY A 46 11.19 -5.43 -4.41
N ARG A 47 10.13 -5.14 -5.17
CA ARG A 47 9.97 -3.85 -5.85
C ARG A 47 9.59 -2.81 -4.80
N THR A 48 10.34 -1.71 -4.81
CA THR A 48 10.11 -0.57 -3.91
C THR A 48 9.39 0.54 -4.65
N VAL A 49 8.33 1.06 -4.04
CA VAL A 49 7.57 2.23 -4.48
C VAL A 49 7.81 3.37 -3.50
N ILE A 50 8.11 4.57 -4.01
CA ILE A 50 8.35 5.77 -3.21
C ILE A 50 7.41 6.88 -3.71
N ILE A 51 6.60 7.43 -2.81
CA ILE A 51 5.55 8.41 -3.13
C ILE A 51 5.66 9.58 -2.15
N PRO A 52 5.65 10.85 -2.60
CA PRO A 52 5.53 12.00 -1.71
C PRO A 52 4.18 11.99 -0.97
N GLY A 53 4.19 12.09 0.35
CA GLY A 53 2.97 12.03 1.17
C GLY A 53 1.95 13.12 0.84
N ASP A 54 2.42 14.30 0.46
CA ASP A 54 1.61 15.45 0.03
C ASP A 54 0.93 15.27 -1.34
N LYS A 55 1.29 14.20 -2.08
CA LYS A 55 0.71 13.86 -3.38
C LYS A 55 -0.21 12.65 -3.31
N ILE A 56 -0.37 12.02 -2.15
CA ILE A 56 -1.31 10.90 -1.98
C ILE A 56 -2.73 11.46 -1.99
N THR A 57 -3.59 10.92 -2.87
CA THR A 57 -5.01 11.30 -2.92
C THR A 57 -5.89 10.33 -2.16
N TYR A 58 -5.58 9.03 -2.23
CA TYR A 58 -6.21 7.98 -1.43
C TYR A 58 -5.29 6.77 -1.31
N VAL A 59 -5.53 5.96 -0.29
CA VAL A 59 -4.93 4.64 -0.11
C VAL A 59 -6.04 3.65 0.22
N GLU A 60 -6.15 2.59 -0.59
CA GLU A 60 -7.04 1.46 -0.34
C GLU A 60 -6.19 0.27 0.11
N LEU A 61 -6.53 -0.29 1.27
CA LEU A 61 -5.96 -1.52 1.80
C LEU A 61 -6.97 -2.64 1.56
N GLY A 62 -6.64 -3.56 0.65
CA GLY A 62 -7.45 -4.73 0.38
C GLY A 62 -7.56 -5.64 1.60
N PRO A 63 -8.47 -6.62 1.57
CA PRO A 63 -8.56 -7.61 2.64
C PRO A 63 -7.21 -8.30 2.84
N ALA A 64 -6.80 -8.48 4.09
CA ALA A 64 -5.66 -9.35 4.40
C ALA A 64 -5.93 -10.71 3.75
N SER A 65 -5.01 -11.17 2.90
CA SER A 65 -5.19 -12.40 2.13
C SER A 65 -5.38 -13.58 3.10
N SER A 66 -6.62 -13.94 3.37
CA SER A 66 -6.93 -15.26 3.91
C SER A 66 -6.72 -16.20 2.74
N ARG A 67 -5.54 -16.81 2.62
CA ARG A 67 -5.39 -17.99 1.76
C ARG A 67 -6.49 -18.97 2.20
N LYS A 68 -7.58 -19.07 1.42
CA LYS A 68 -8.58 -20.11 1.60
C LYS A 68 -7.85 -21.41 1.31
N VAL A 69 -7.55 -22.17 2.36
CA VAL A 69 -7.12 -23.57 2.22
C VAL A 69 -8.25 -24.32 1.51
N GLY A 70 -8.04 -24.64 0.25
CA GLY A 70 -8.92 -25.51 -0.51
C GLY A 70 -8.72 -26.94 -0.02
N PHE A 71 -9.60 -27.41 0.87
CA PHE A 71 -9.81 -28.84 1.02
C PHE A 71 -10.85 -29.26 -0.01
N GLY A 72 -10.37 -29.85 -1.10
CA GLY A 72 -11.19 -30.46 -2.13
C GLY A 72 -10.56 -31.78 -2.56
N HIS A 73 -11.06 -32.87 -1.95
CA HIS A 73 -11.01 -34.29 -2.31
C HIS A 73 -9.70 -34.91 -2.84
#